data_AF-A0A3P8VIE1-F1
#
_entry.id   AF-A0A3P8VIE1-F1
#
_cell.length_a   1.000
_cell.length_b   1.000
_cell.length_c   1.000
_cell.angle_alpha   90.00
_cell.angle_beta   90.00
_cell.angle_gamma   90.00
#
_symmetry.space_group_name_H-M   'P 1'
#
loop_
_entity.id
_entity.type
_entity.pdbx_description
1 polymer ?
#
loop_
_entity_poly.entity_id
_entity_poly.type
_entity_poly.pdbx_seq_one_letter_code
_entity_poly.pdbx_strand_id
1 'polypeptide(L)'
;IQGQRQLFCLARAFVRKSSILIMDEATASIDMATSILQKVVMTAFADRTVVTIAHRVHTILNADLVIVMKRGIILEHDKPQVLLDQEESVFASFVHADK
;
A
#
# COMPACT_ATOMS: atom_id res chain seq x y z
N ILE A 1 -5.86 17.30 -13.47
CA ILE A 1 -5.77 15.86 -13.83
C ILE A 1 -4.49 15.25 -13.23
N GLN A 2 -4.50 14.91 -11.94
CA GLN A 2 -3.33 14.31 -11.26
C GLN A 2 -3.24 12.79 -11.47
N GLY A 3 -4.38 12.11 -11.61
CA GLY A 3 -4.42 10.66 -11.86
C GLY A 3 -3.79 10.20 -13.19
N GLN A 4 -3.94 10.95 -14.29
CA GLN A 4 -3.31 10.57 -15.57
C GLN A 4 -1.79 10.56 -15.50
N ARG A 5 -1.19 11.47 -14.71
CA ARG A 5 0.26 11.50 -14.51
C ARG A 5 0.75 10.24 -13.78
N GLN A 6 -0.01 9.75 -12.80
CA GLN A 6 0.33 8.51 -12.12
C GLN A 6 0.23 7.30 -13.03
N LEU A 7 -0.85 7.18 -13.81
CA LEU A 7 -1.00 6.13 -14.83
C LEU A 7 0.18 6.13 -15.81
N PHE A 8 0.61 7.30 -16.26
CA PHE A 8 1.77 7.41 -17.15
C PHE A 8 3.08 7.02 -16.47
N CYS A 9 3.29 7.41 -15.20
CA CYS A 9 4.44 6.99 -14.42
C CYS A 9 4.46 5.47 -14.18
N LEU A 10 3.30 4.87 -13.91
CA LEU A 10 3.14 3.43 -13.73
C LEU A 10 3.46 2.68 -15.03
N ALA A 11 2.93 3.15 -16.17
CA ALA A 11 3.25 2.58 -17.48
C ALA A 11 4.76 2.66 -17.77
N ARG A 12 5.42 3.78 -17.42
CA ARG A 12 6.88 3.91 -17.52
C ARG A 12 7.63 2.93 -16.62
N ALA A 13 7.18 2.73 -15.37
CA ALA A 13 7.79 1.78 -14.44
C ALA A 13 7.63 0.32 -14.93
N PHE A 14 6.48 0.01 -15.54
CA PHE A 14 6.23 -1.27 -16.17
C PHE A 14 7.20 -1.54 -17.33
N VAL A 15 7.30 -0.61 -18.27
CA VAL A 15 8.21 -0.71 -19.43
C VAL A 15 9.69 -0.79 -19.02
N ARG A 16 10.09 -0.03 -17.98
CA ARG A 16 11.48 -0.03 -17.48
C ARG A 16 11.87 -1.29 -16.73
N LYS A 17 10.94 -2.19 -16.46
CA LYS A 17 11.17 -3.40 -15.66
C LYS A 17 11.79 -3.10 -14.27
N SER A 18 11.35 -2.01 -13.63
CA SER A 18 11.83 -1.66 -12.28
C SER A 18 11.57 -2.76 -11.27
N SER A 19 12.61 -3.23 -10.55
CA SER A 19 12.50 -4.30 -9.55
C SER A 19 11.80 -3.88 -8.25
N ILE A 20 11.82 -2.58 -7.95
CA ILE A 20 11.22 -1.98 -6.75
C ILE A 20 10.35 -0.80 -7.17
N LEU A 21 9.11 -0.77 -6.70
CA LEU A 21 8.15 0.32 -6.93
C LEU A 21 7.77 0.94 -5.60
N ILE A 22 7.92 2.26 -5.47
CA ILE A 22 7.50 3.01 -4.28
C ILE A 22 6.30 3.89 -4.66
N MET A 23 5.22 3.79 -3.89
CA MET A 23 3.97 4.53 -4.10
C MET A 23 3.52 5.22 -2.82
N ASP A 24 2.85 6.36 -2.97
CA ASP A 24 2.25 7.10 -1.87
C ASP A 24 0.73 7.17 -2.08
N GLU A 25 -0.05 6.61 -1.16
CA GLU A 25 -1.51 6.47 -1.29
C GLU A 25 -2.21 7.83 -1.28
N ALA A 26 -1.66 8.85 -0.62
CA ALA A 26 -2.28 10.19 -0.58
C ALA A 26 -2.14 10.97 -1.91
N THR A 27 -1.12 10.67 -2.71
CA THR A 27 -1.00 11.22 -4.07
C THR A 27 -1.76 10.40 -5.10
N ALA A 28 -2.27 9.21 -4.74
CA ALA A 28 -3.23 8.43 -5.50
C ALA A 28 -4.64 9.07 -5.49
N SER A 29 -4.73 10.32 -5.98
CA SER A 29 -5.98 11.01 -6.32
C SER A 29 -6.82 10.27 -7.40
N ILE A 30 -6.47 9.02 -7.69
CA ILE A 30 -7.29 7.97 -8.27
C ILE A 30 -7.87 7.18 -7.09
N ASP A 31 -8.64 7.84 -6.23
CA ASP A 31 -9.64 7.08 -5.48
C ASP A 31 -10.55 6.41 -6.53
N MET A 32 -10.72 5.10 -6.44
CA MET A 32 -11.91 4.41 -6.96
C MET A 32 -12.21 4.44 -8.48
N ALA A 33 -11.25 4.58 -9.40
CA ALA A 33 -11.59 4.40 -10.82
C ALA A 33 -11.70 2.93 -11.26
N THR A 34 -11.12 1.98 -10.50
CA THR A 34 -11.60 0.58 -10.36
C THR A 34 -10.56 -0.21 -9.56
N SER A 35 -11.02 -1.12 -8.70
CA SER A 35 -10.22 -2.22 -8.13
C SER A 35 -9.30 -2.91 -9.14
N ILE A 36 -9.65 -2.83 -10.44
CA ILE A 36 -8.86 -3.26 -11.59
C ILE A 36 -7.46 -2.65 -11.60
N LEU A 37 -7.27 -1.35 -11.35
CA LEU A 37 -5.93 -0.75 -11.39
C LEU A 37 -5.04 -1.31 -10.29
N GLN A 38 -5.56 -1.42 -9.07
CA GLN A 38 -4.84 -2.04 -7.96
C GLN A 38 -4.50 -3.50 -8.28
N LYS A 39 -5.45 -4.24 -8.86
CA LYS A 39 -5.26 -5.62 -9.30
C LYS A 39 -4.23 -5.74 -10.44
N VAL A 40 -4.24 -4.81 -11.40
CA VAL A 40 -3.28 -4.74 -12.50
C VAL A 40 -1.89 -4.43 -11.96
N VAL A 41 -1.75 -3.51 -11.01
CA VAL A 41 -0.47 -3.26 -10.34
C VAL A 41 -0.01 -4.51 -9.60
N MET A 42 -0.86 -5.10 -8.77
CA MET A 42 -0.52 -6.33 -8.05
C MET A 42 -0.14 -7.48 -8.99
N THR A 43 -0.80 -7.60 -10.15
CA THR A 43 -0.51 -8.66 -11.13
C THR A 43 0.73 -8.34 -11.96
N ALA A 44 0.88 -7.10 -12.43
CA ALA A 44 1.98 -6.64 -13.27
C ALA A 44 3.30 -6.54 -12.52
N PHE A 45 3.23 -6.40 -11.19
CA PHE A 45 4.37 -6.35 -10.28
C PHE A 45 4.37 -7.54 -9.31
N ALA A 46 3.67 -8.64 -9.63
CA ALA A 46 3.62 -9.84 -8.78
C ALA A 46 5.02 -10.47 -8.56
N ASP A 47 5.94 -10.26 -9.50
CA ASP A 47 7.33 -10.71 -9.45
C ASP A 47 8.28 -9.68 -8.80
N ARG A 48 7.75 -8.59 -8.22
CA ARG A 48 8.51 -7.41 -7.81
C ARG A 48 8.11 -6.92 -6.43
N THR A 49 8.96 -6.09 -5.84
CA THR A 49 8.70 -5.50 -4.53
C THR A 49 7.97 -4.17 -4.69
N VAL A 50 6.79 -4.07 -4.09
CA VAL A 50 6.00 -2.84 -4.05
C VAL A 50 5.94 -2.32 -2.62
N VAL A 51 6.39 -1.09 -2.41
CA VAL A 51 6.32 -0.39 -1.12
C VAL A 51 5.32 0.73 -1.26
N THR A 52 4.24 0.68 -0.49
CA THR A 52 3.18 1.70 -0.54
C THR A 52 3.01 2.33 0.83
N ILE A 53 3.04 3.66 0.90
CA ILE A 53 2.61 4.39 2.09
C ILE A 53 1.09 4.34 2.10
N ALA A 54 0.50 3.70 3.09
CA ALA A 54 -0.94 3.49 3.16
C ALA A 54 -1.57 4.22 4.35
N HIS A 55 -2.69 4.88 4.07
CA HIS A 55 -3.61 5.52 5.00
C HIS A 55 -4.99 4.83 5.04
N ARG A 56 -5.32 3.96 4.08
CA ARG A 56 -6.63 3.27 4.02
C ARG A 56 -6.54 1.83 4.52
N VAL A 57 -7.48 1.41 5.35
CA VAL A 57 -7.51 0.04 5.90
C VAL A 57 -7.53 -1.05 4.83
N HIS A 58 -8.31 -0.88 3.74
CA HIS A 58 -8.37 -1.89 2.66
C HIS A 58 -7.01 -2.17 2.02
N THR A 59 -6.17 -1.15 1.82
CA THR A 59 -4.84 -1.32 1.22
C THR A 59 -3.90 -2.04 2.18
N ILE A 60 -3.96 -1.68 3.48
CA ILE A 60 -3.08 -2.26 4.49
C ILE A 60 -3.44 -3.74 4.76
N LEU A 61 -4.72 -4.10 4.77
CA LEU A 61 -5.17 -5.48 4.97
C LEU A 61 -4.76 -6.45 3.86
N ASN A 62 -4.58 -5.94 2.63
CA ASN A 62 -4.16 -6.74 1.47
C ASN A 62 -2.63 -6.80 1.29
N ALA A 63 -1.85 -6.18 2.20
CA ALA A 63 -0.40 -6.17 2.12
C ALA A 63 0.21 -7.49 2.62
N ASP A 64 1.32 -7.91 2.01
CA ASP A 64 2.08 -9.08 2.47
C ASP A 64 2.80 -8.81 3.80
N LEU A 65 3.23 -7.57 4.02
CA LEU A 65 3.93 -7.10 5.21
C LEU A 65 3.50 -5.65 5.51
N VAL A 66 3.26 -5.36 6.78
CA VAL A 66 2.91 -4.02 7.27
C VAL A 66 4.02 -3.52 8.19
N ILE A 67 4.38 -2.26 8.05
CA ILE A 67 5.35 -1.59 8.93
C ILE A 67 4.66 -0.34 9.49
N VAL A 68 4.46 -0.32 10.81
CA VAL A 68 3.92 0.85 11.51
C VAL A 68 5.08 1.70 11.99
N MET A 69 5.13 2.95 11.53
CA MET A 69 6.16 3.91 11.92
C MET A 69 5.56 5.08 12.68
N LYS A 70 6.24 5.52 13.74
CA LYS A 70 5.88 6.73 14.50
C LYS A 70 7.14 7.51 14.85
N ARG A 71 7.16 8.81 14.51
CA ARG A 71 8.28 9.71 14.79
C ARG A 71 9.65 9.17 14.33
N GLY A 72 9.67 8.51 13.17
CA GLY A 72 10.89 7.94 12.59
C GLY A 72 11.34 6.60 13.19
N ILE A 73 10.57 6.01 14.10
CA ILE A 73 10.86 4.70 14.69
C ILE A 73 9.83 3.68 14.19
N ILE A 74 10.29 2.46 13.90
CA ILE A 74 9.42 1.31 13.62
C ILE A 74 8.86 0.82 14.95
N LEU A 75 7.54 0.89 15.10
CA LEU A 75 6.85 0.39 16.29
C LEU A 75 6.52 -1.09 16.13
N GLU A 76 6.00 -1.47 14.96
CA GLU A 76 5.52 -2.82 14.68
C GLU A 76 5.83 -3.18 13.23
N HIS A 77 6.15 -4.45 12.99
CA HIS A 77 6.28 -4.99 11.65
C HIS A 77 5.85 -6.46 11.63
N ASP A 78 4.81 -6.80 10.88
CA ASP A 78 4.44 -8.19 10.62
C ASP A 78 3.36 -8.24 9.52
N LYS A 79 2.90 -9.45 9.20
CA LYS A 79 1.72 -9.66 8.38
C LYS A 79 0.49 -9.02 9.03
N PRO A 80 -0.47 -8.48 8.25
CA PRO A 80 -1.67 -7.84 8.80
C PRO A 80 -2.44 -8.73 9.78
N GLN A 81 -2.53 -10.04 9.51
CA GLN A 81 -3.22 -10.99 10.37
C GLN A 81 -2.57 -11.15 11.74
N VAL A 82 -1.24 -11.14 11.80
CA VAL A 82 -0.50 -11.27 13.06
C VAL A 82 -0.63 -9.98 13.89
N LEU A 83 -0.54 -8.83 13.23
CA LEU A 83 -0.71 -7.53 13.89
C LEU A 83 -2.15 -7.30 14.38
N LEU A 84 -3.16 -7.88 13.73
CA LEU A 84 -4.56 -7.80 14.17
C LEU A 84 -4.87 -8.65 15.41
N ASP A 85 -4.17 -9.77 15.58
CA ASP A 85 -4.39 -10.70 16.70
C ASP A 85 -3.71 -10.20 18.00
N GLN A 86 -2.83 -9.22 17.89
CA GLN A 86 -2.15 -8.57 19.00
C GLN A 86 -3.07 -7.52 19.63
N GLU A 87 -3.59 -7.77 20.84
CA GLU A 87 -4.53 -6.87 21.53
C GLU A 87 -3.97 -5.46 21.78
N GLU A 88 -2.65 -5.32 21.97
CA GLU A 88 -2.00 -4.01 22.18
C GLU A 88 -1.44 -3.38 20.89
N SER A 89 -1.76 -3.93 19.71
CA SER A 89 -1.19 -3.42 18.46
C SER A 89 -1.73 -2.03 18.08
N VAL A 90 -0.81 -1.15 17.73
CA VAL A 90 -1.09 0.17 17.13
C VAL A 90 -1.78 0.00 15.78
N PHE A 91 -1.41 -1.05 15.02
CA PHE A 91 -2.11 -1.40 13.78
C PHE A 91 -3.56 -1.79 14.02
N ALA A 92 -3.84 -2.68 14.97
CA ALA A 92 -5.22 -3.08 15.29
C ALA A 92 -6.07 -1.86 15.69
N SER A 93 -5.53 -0.98 16.54
CA SER A 93 -6.17 0.28 16.93
C SER A 93 -6.49 1.18 15.73
N PHE A 94 -5.59 1.28 14.75
CA PHE A 94 -5.82 2.04 13.51
C PHE A 94 -6.95 1.43 12.68
N VAL A 95 -6.98 0.10 12.53
CA VAL A 95 -8.02 -0.61 11.78
C VAL A 95 -9.40 -0.48 12.45
N HIS A 96 -9.45 -0.50 13.77
CA HIS A 96 -10.69 -0.30 14.52
C HIS A 96 -11.21 1.13 14.47
N ALA A 97 -10.33 2.13 14.33
CA ALA A 97 -10.70 3.55 14.25
C ALA A 97 -11.25 3.99 12.88
N ASP A 98 -10.96 3.25 11.80
CA ASP A 98 -11.44 3.53 10.43
C ASP A 98 -12.83 2.88 10.13
N LYS A 99 -13.46 2.25 11.13
CA LYS A 99 -14.84 1.71 11.06
C LYS A 99 -15.86 2.71 11.59
#